data_AF-J5JEM9-F1
#
_entry.id   AF-J5JEM9-F1
#
_cell.length_a   1.000
_cell.length_b   1.000
_cell.length_c   1.000
_cell.angle_alpha   90.00
_cell.angle_beta   90.00
_cell.angle_gamma   90.00
#
_symmetry.space_group_name_H-M   'P 1'
#
loop_
_entity.id
_entity.type
_entity.pdbx_description
1 polymer ?
#
loop_
_entity_poly.entity_id
_entity_poly.type
_entity_poly.pdbx_seq_one_letter_code
_entity_poly.pdbx_strand_id
1 'polypeptide(L)'
;MGRQQFNDASVADRILTERARFISSIKDRDVLRLASSQHPSKQPCTFFRPAIHGSYNVCYFVAFVTGERWTVRIPIRPCLSDGGRSKLASEVTTMKFVEVHTDIPLPHIQDHSVDGADGPLSRYLILDYAEGTQLSSINIQLLDKEKKKQLYSSLARIFLQLRRLTFPSFGRLYRTDGDELRVSNDITTKDINIQEIEGLDPRSLQQQFYGELESLPTASNYTETLIRTAYNGFFKGTDSVDPDMIDSSLYHLDLFRQHAAFWLDPKISPVQFVLSHGNLTPDNILVDEGTMAITAVLDWGWSRVVPLQYFTPPLWLKHADIANLAWKHAYDGYISQDLGAFLSVVRAEERRLHKSSMLADQWERTKHDGGFLIAHALEHWRDMDAVAFRYLNARYYGGTSDLDGRVARFLQDDPLRGLVIDMKERQARGEAAYEVERQTRAPDGSRIASRLWPGTSALQGSMMLLTTGVGYGLWRLALASARRPPRI
;
A
#
# COMPACT_ATOMS: atom_id res chain seq x y z
N MET A 1 -11.24 -3.06 -9.67
CA MET A 1 -10.95 -1.92 -8.76
C MET A 1 -11.13 -2.37 -7.32
N GLY A 2 -10.04 -2.42 -6.54
CA GLY A 2 -10.10 -2.77 -5.12
C GLY A 2 -10.72 -1.63 -4.29
N ARG A 3 -11.73 -1.95 -3.50
CA ARG A 3 -12.33 -1.01 -2.53
C ARG A 3 -11.28 -0.68 -1.47
N GLN A 4 -11.15 0.60 -1.07
CA GLN A 4 -10.33 0.94 0.10
C GLN A 4 -10.95 0.27 1.33
N GLN A 5 -10.16 -0.54 2.06
CA GLN A 5 -10.62 -1.24 3.26
C GLN A 5 -10.23 -0.43 4.49
N PHE A 6 -11.15 0.44 4.91
CA PHE A 6 -11.06 1.18 6.17
C PHE A 6 -11.38 0.28 7.37
N ASN A 7 -10.71 0.51 8.49
CA ASN A 7 -10.94 -0.08 9.79
C ASN A 7 -12.15 0.54 10.50
N ASP A 8 -12.68 1.66 10.03
CA ASP A 8 -13.82 2.32 10.66
C ASP A 8 -14.90 2.53 9.60
N ALA A 9 -16.06 1.89 9.79
CA ALA A 9 -17.17 1.97 8.86
C ALA A 9 -17.73 3.39 8.71
N SER A 10 -17.70 4.19 9.79
CA SER A 10 -18.16 5.58 9.77
C SER A 10 -17.19 6.49 8.99
N VAL A 11 -15.88 6.27 9.14
CA VAL A 11 -14.86 6.92 8.31
C VAL A 11 -15.05 6.52 6.86
N ALA A 12 -15.25 5.22 6.58
CA ALA A 12 -15.51 4.74 5.23
C ALA A 12 -16.69 5.46 4.56
N ASP A 13 -17.83 5.57 5.25
CA ASP A 13 -19.03 6.24 4.73
C ASP A 13 -18.82 7.74 4.51
N ARG A 14 -18.17 8.41 5.47
CA ARG A 14 -17.78 9.82 5.34
C ARG A 14 -16.91 10.03 4.11
N ILE A 15 -15.85 9.24 3.95
CA ILE A 15 -14.90 9.37 2.84
C ILE A 15 -15.57 9.03 1.50
N LEU A 16 -16.47 8.05 1.44
CA LEU A 16 -17.24 7.76 0.22
C LEU A 16 -18.13 8.94 -0.18
N THR A 17 -18.80 9.57 0.79
CA THR A 17 -19.64 10.76 0.57
C THR A 17 -18.80 11.95 0.13
N GLU A 18 -17.69 12.24 0.80
CA GLU A 18 -16.78 13.33 0.46
C GLU A 18 -16.12 13.11 -0.90
N ARG A 19 -15.73 11.87 -1.21
CA ARG A 19 -15.23 11.47 -2.54
C ARG A 19 -16.25 11.78 -3.62
N ALA A 20 -17.50 11.36 -3.46
CA ALA A 20 -18.55 11.61 -4.45
C ALA A 20 -18.77 13.12 -4.63
N ARG A 21 -18.84 13.88 -3.53
CA ARG A 21 -18.96 15.35 -3.57
C ARG A 21 -17.78 16.01 -4.26
N PHE A 22 -16.56 15.54 -3.98
CA PHE A 22 -15.33 16.07 -4.57
C PHE A 22 -15.31 15.85 -6.09
N ILE A 23 -15.59 14.64 -6.56
CA ILE A 23 -15.62 14.32 -7.99
C ILE A 23 -16.68 15.18 -8.70
N SER A 24 -17.90 15.25 -8.15
CA SER A 24 -18.98 16.07 -8.70
C SER A 24 -18.71 17.57 -8.68
N SER A 25 -17.75 18.03 -7.86
CA SER A 25 -17.35 19.44 -7.83
C SER A 25 -16.42 19.85 -8.97
N ILE A 26 -15.78 18.88 -9.64
CA ILE A 26 -14.89 19.13 -10.78
C ILE A 26 -15.75 19.41 -12.00
N LYS A 27 -15.64 20.63 -12.54
CA LYS A 27 -16.37 21.01 -13.75
C LYS A 27 -15.51 20.70 -14.96
N ASP A 28 -16.07 19.95 -15.90
CA ASP A 28 -15.50 19.63 -17.21
C ASP A 28 -14.84 20.83 -17.91
N ARG A 29 -15.53 21.97 -17.94
CA ARG A 29 -15.02 23.22 -18.54
C ARG A 29 -13.72 23.72 -17.89
N ASP A 30 -13.55 23.50 -16.59
CA ASP A 30 -12.39 23.96 -15.83
C ASP A 30 -11.20 23.03 -16.08
N VAL A 31 -11.45 21.72 -16.29
CA VAL A 31 -10.44 20.74 -16.72
C VAL A 31 -9.92 21.06 -18.13
N LEU A 32 -10.82 21.32 -19.09
CA LEU A 32 -10.42 21.70 -20.45
C LEU A 32 -9.63 23.01 -20.46
N ARG A 33 -10.06 24.00 -19.65
CA ARG A 33 -9.33 25.26 -19.47
C ARG A 33 -7.94 25.02 -18.89
N LEU A 34 -7.82 24.15 -17.87
CA LEU A 34 -6.53 23.80 -17.29
C LEU A 34 -5.60 23.20 -18.35
N ALA A 35 -6.02 22.16 -19.06
CA ALA A 35 -5.23 21.53 -20.11
C ALA A 35 -4.82 22.53 -21.21
N SER A 36 -5.77 23.32 -21.70
CA SER A 36 -5.51 24.36 -22.70
C SER A 36 -4.51 25.38 -22.16
N SER A 37 -4.62 25.79 -20.89
CA SER A 37 -3.72 26.76 -20.28
C SER A 37 -2.30 26.24 -20.05
N GLN A 38 -2.11 24.92 -19.93
CA GLN A 38 -0.77 24.33 -19.80
C GLN A 38 -0.17 23.91 -21.14
N HIS A 39 -0.97 23.83 -22.20
CA HIS A 39 -0.44 23.67 -23.55
C HIS A 39 0.52 24.82 -23.92
N PRO A 40 1.71 24.55 -24.49
CA PRO A 40 2.67 25.60 -24.84
C PRO A 40 2.05 26.70 -25.71
N SER A 41 1.28 26.29 -26.73
CA SER A 41 0.57 27.19 -27.66
C SER A 41 -0.83 27.61 -27.21
N LYS A 42 -1.22 27.33 -25.94
CA LYS A 42 -2.53 27.64 -25.36
C LYS A 42 -3.73 27.17 -26.20
N GLN A 43 -3.61 26.01 -26.83
CA GLN A 43 -4.60 25.51 -27.77
C GLN A 43 -5.85 24.98 -27.07
N PRO A 44 -7.03 25.12 -27.70
CA PRO A 44 -8.23 24.48 -27.20
C PRO A 44 -8.13 22.95 -27.33
N CYS A 45 -8.75 22.26 -26.38
CA CYS A 45 -8.88 20.81 -26.39
C CYS A 45 -10.32 20.37 -26.11
N THR A 46 -10.64 19.12 -26.46
CA THR A 46 -11.91 18.46 -26.16
C THR A 46 -11.66 17.11 -25.49
N PHE A 47 -12.67 16.56 -24.80
CA PHE A 47 -12.57 15.19 -24.31
C PHE A 47 -12.79 14.21 -25.46
N PHE A 48 -11.90 13.22 -25.59
CA PHE A 48 -12.05 12.16 -26.61
C PHE A 48 -12.57 10.84 -26.02
N ARG A 49 -12.75 10.78 -24.69
CA ARG A 49 -13.39 9.66 -23.98
C ARG A 49 -13.91 10.09 -22.60
N PRO A 50 -14.81 9.31 -21.97
CA PRO A 50 -15.28 9.58 -20.62
C PRO A 50 -14.14 9.61 -19.60
N ALA A 51 -14.30 10.45 -18.58
CA ALA A 51 -13.41 10.43 -17.43
C ALA A 51 -13.53 9.09 -16.69
N ILE A 52 -12.40 8.60 -16.17
CA ILE A 52 -12.36 7.42 -15.31
C ILE A 52 -11.86 7.82 -13.93
N HIS A 53 -12.30 7.11 -12.89
CA HIS A 53 -11.79 7.34 -11.54
C HIS A 53 -11.38 6.04 -10.87
N GLY A 54 -10.23 6.06 -10.21
CA GLY A 54 -9.80 5.00 -9.30
C GLY A 54 -10.14 5.33 -7.85
N SER A 55 -9.41 4.70 -6.93
CA SER A 55 -9.53 4.97 -5.49
C SER A 55 -8.91 6.32 -5.10
N TYR A 56 -7.89 6.79 -5.82
CA TYR A 56 -7.09 7.96 -5.43
C TYR A 56 -7.07 9.10 -6.44
N ASN A 57 -7.52 8.88 -7.67
CA ASN A 57 -7.44 9.89 -8.73
C ASN A 57 -8.64 9.80 -9.68
N VAL A 58 -8.99 10.94 -10.28
CA VAL A 58 -9.83 11.04 -11.48
C VAL A 58 -8.93 11.38 -12.66
N CYS A 59 -9.11 10.71 -13.79
CA CYS A 59 -8.38 10.95 -15.03
C CYS A 59 -9.35 11.42 -16.11
N TYR A 60 -9.03 12.56 -16.70
CA TYR A 60 -9.70 13.13 -17.87
C TYR A 60 -8.79 13.01 -19.08
N PHE A 61 -9.36 12.73 -20.25
CA PHE A 61 -8.59 12.44 -21.46
C PHE A 61 -8.92 13.47 -22.52
N VAL A 62 -7.94 14.32 -22.84
CA VAL A 62 -8.12 15.48 -23.72
C VAL A 62 -7.34 15.31 -25.01
N ALA A 63 -7.90 15.79 -26.11
CA ALA A 63 -7.26 15.86 -27.41
C ALA A 63 -7.22 17.31 -27.87
N PHE A 64 -6.05 17.76 -28.33
CA PHE A 64 -5.85 19.08 -28.92
C PHE A 64 -6.17 19.04 -30.42
N VAL A 65 -6.39 20.22 -30.99
CA VAL A 65 -6.62 20.37 -32.45
C VAL A 65 -5.43 19.91 -33.29
N THR A 66 -4.22 19.88 -32.71
CA THR A 66 -3.00 19.31 -33.31
C THR A 66 -3.00 17.79 -33.40
N GLY A 67 -3.92 17.12 -32.70
CA GLY A 67 -3.95 15.66 -32.55
C GLY A 67 -3.19 15.14 -31.33
N GLU A 68 -2.45 16.00 -30.62
CA GLU A 68 -1.83 15.65 -29.34
C GLU A 68 -2.89 15.24 -28.32
N ARG A 69 -2.58 14.23 -27.49
CA ARG A 69 -3.51 13.69 -26.50
C ARG A 69 -2.85 13.66 -25.14
N TRP A 70 -3.54 14.20 -24.14
CA TRP A 70 -3.06 14.23 -22.76
C TRP A 70 -4.05 13.56 -21.80
N THR A 71 -3.53 13.10 -20.68
CA THR A 71 -4.30 12.69 -19.51
C THR A 71 -4.14 13.73 -18.40
N VAL A 72 -5.24 14.38 -18.02
CA VAL A 72 -5.29 15.27 -16.85
C VAL A 72 -5.74 14.46 -15.65
N ARG A 73 -4.83 14.24 -14.71
CA ARG A 73 -5.06 13.43 -13.51
C ARG A 73 -5.16 14.33 -12.27
N ILE A 74 -6.27 14.19 -11.55
CA ILE A 74 -6.60 14.99 -10.37
C ILE A 74 -6.69 14.06 -9.15
N PRO A 75 -5.86 14.27 -8.11
CA PRO A 75 -5.96 13.52 -6.87
C PRO A 75 -7.29 13.75 -6.15
N ILE A 76 -7.94 12.67 -5.73
CA ILE A 76 -9.16 12.69 -4.93
C ILE A 76 -8.75 12.99 -3.49
N ARG A 77 -8.66 14.28 -3.14
CA ARG A 77 -8.13 14.75 -1.84
C ARG A 77 -8.75 14.06 -0.62
N PRO A 78 -10.08 13.83 -0.55
CA PRO A 78 -10.67 13.10 0.59
C PRO A 78 -10.12 11.69 0.81
N CYS A 79 -9.63 11.04 -0.25
CA CYS A 79 -9.07 9.69 -0.20
C CYS A 79 -7.57 9.66 0.08
N LEU A 80 -6.95 10.82 0.36
CA LEU A 80 -5.52 10.99 0.49
C LEU A 80 -5.16 11.81 1.73
N SER A 81 -4.29 11.26 2.55
CA SER A 81 -3.60 11.98 3.62
C SER A 81 -2.92 13.26 3.12
N ASP A 82 -2.95 14.32 3.93
CA ASP A 82 -2.39 15.64 3.58
C ASP A 82 -2.89 16.17 2.21
N GLY A 83 -4.12 15.81 1.84
CA GLY A 83 -4.71 16.12 0.54
C GLY A 83 -3.91 15.58 -0.66
N GLY A 84 -3.04 14.59 -0.44
CA GLY A 84 -2.19 13.99 -1.47
C GLY A 84 -0.96 14.80 -1.87
N ARG A 85 -0.65 15.93 -1.21
CA ARG A 85 0.49 16.80 -1.58
C ARG A 85 1.80 16.02 -1.60
N SER A 86 2.13 15.44 -0.47
CA SER A 86 3.33 14.64 -0.23
C SER A 86 3.45 13.43 -1.18
N LYS A 87 2.31 12.81 -1.52
CA LYS A 87 2.21 11.70 -2.46
C LYS A 87 2.49 12.14 -3.90
N LEU A 88 1.85 13.22 -4.35
CA LEU A 88 1.99 13.74 -5.71
C LEU A 88 3.40 14.27 -5.97
N ALA A 89 4.01 14.99 -5.01
CA ALA A 89 5.38 15.45 -5.13
C ALA A 89 6.38 14.30 -5.29
N SER A 90 6.18 13.21 -4.52
CA SER A 90 6.97 11.98 -4.68
C SER A 90 6.72 11.30 -6.02
N GLU A 91 5.47 11.25 -6.50
CA GLU A 91 5.12 10.68 -7.80
C GLU A 91 5.86 11.37 -8.95
N VAL A 92 5.79 12.70 -8.99
CA VAL A 92 6.48 13.52 -10.00
C VAL A 92 7.99 13.32 -9.92
N THR A 93 8.56 13.33 -8.71
CA THR A 93 10.00 13.15 -8.51
C THR A 93 10.46 11.78 -9.02
N THR A 94 9.73 10.72 -8.67
CA THR A 94 10.07 9.36 -9.11
C THR A 94 9.93 9.21 -10.61
N MET A 95 8.85 9.69 -11.23
CA MET A 95 8.65 9.57 -12.68
C MET A 95 9.79 10.24 -13.46
N LYS A 96 10.14 11.49 -13.10
CA LYS A 96 11.29 12.19 -13.70
C LYS A 96 12.61 11.43 -13.52
N PHE A 97 12.81 10.84 -12.34
CA PHE A 97 14.00 10.03 -12.09
C PHE A 97 14.05 8.77 -12.96
N VAL A 98 12.94 8.01 -13.02
CA VAL A 98 12.84 6.77 -13.80
C VAL A 98 13.00 7.06 -15.29
N GLU A 99 12.39 8.12 -15.80
CA GLU A 99 12.49 8.54 -17.21
C GLU A 99 13.93 8.84 -17.64
N VAL A 100 14.74 9.42 -16.75
CA VAL A 100 16.15 9.75 -17.06
C VAL A 100 17.09 8.54 -16.91
N HIS A 101 16.78 7.59 -16.02
CA HIS A 101 17.71 6.53 -15.63
C HIS A 101 17.34 5.14 -16.17
N THR A 102 16.22 5.02 -16.88
CA THR A 102 15.72 3.75 -17.40
C THR A 102 15.02 3.92 -18.75
N ASP A 103 14.89 2.83 -19.48
CA ASP A 103 14.03 2.71 -20.66
C ASP A 103 12.64 2.12 -20.30
N ILE A 104 12.22 2.23 -19.02
CA ILE A 104 10.87 1.78 -18.62
C ILE A 104 9.87 2.70 -19.32
N PRO A 105 8.90 2.18 -20.09
CA PRO A 105 7.94 3.03 -20.75
C PRO A 105 6.98 3.60 -19.70
N LEU A 106 6.96 4.92 -19.55
CA LEU A 106 6.01 5.65 -18.72
C LEU A 106 5.54 6.91 -19.46
N PRO A 107 4.33 7.42 -19.18
CA PRO A 107 3.86 8.66 -19.79
C PRO A 107 4.71 9.85 -19.38
N HIS A 108 5.13 10.68 -20.34
CA HIS A 108 5.88 11.91 -20.06
C HIS A 108 5.03 12.90 -19.26
N ILE A 109 5.66 13.63 -18.33
CA ILE A 109 4.99 14.67 -17.54
C ILE A 109 5.01 15.98 -18.33
N GLN A 110 3.83 16.43 -18.74
CA GLN A 110 3.65 17.72 -19.42
C GLN A 110 3.62 18.88 -18.43
N ASP A 111 2.85 18.72 -17.34
CA ASP A 111 2.77 19.73 -16.29
C ASP A 111 2.26 19.10 -14.98
N HIS A 112 2.48 19.77 -13.85
CA HIS A 112 1.96 19.33 -12.55
C HIS A 112 1.84 20.51 -11.59
N SER A 113 0.91 20.39 -10.65
CA SER A 113 0.79 21.29 -9.50
C SER A 113 0.66 20.48 -8.23
N VAL A 114 1.54 20.75 -7.26
CA VAL A 114 1.50 20.18 -5.90
C VAL A 114 0.97 21.17 -4.87
N ASP A 115 1.18 22.47 -5.12
CA ASP A 115 0.96 23.59 -4.21
C ASP A 115 0.00 24.60 -4.84
N GLY A 116 -1.28 24.23 -4.94
CA GLY A 116 -2.34 25.13 -5.40
C GLY A 116 -3.26 25.60 -4.28
N ALA A 117 -3.78 26.82 -4.43
CA ALA A 117 -4.82 27.42 -3.57
C ALA A 117 -6.12 26.60 -3.58
N ASP A 118 -7.05 26.89 -2.67
CA ASP A 118 -8.28 26.11 -2.48
C ASP A 118 -9.07 25.85 -3.78
N GLY A 119 -9.18 24.58 -4.15
CA GLY A 119 -9.96 24.13 -5.31
C GLY A 119 -9.64 22.68 -5.70
N PRO A 120 -10.53 21.97 -6.42
CA PRO A 120 -10.27 20.59 -6.80
C PRO A 120 -9.16 20.46 -7.86
N LEU A 121 -8.92 21.50 -8.67
CA LEU A 121 -7.85 21.58 -9.68
C LEU A 121 -6.56 22.21 -9.15
N SER A 122 -6.44 22.41 -7.84
CA SER A 122 -5.24 22.94 -7.20
C SER A 122 -4.05 21.98 -7.25
N ARG A 123 -4.35 20.69 -7.30
CA ARG A 123 -3.38 19.62 -7.41
C ARG A 123 -3.71 18.78 -8.62
N TYR A 124 -2.73 18.57 -9.48
CA TYR A 124 -2.91 17.79 -10.70
C TYR A 124 -1.58 17.30 -11.26
N LEU A 125 -1.69 16.33 -12.15
CA LEU A 125 -0.62 15.80 -12.98
C LEU A 125 -1.14 15.69 -14.42
N ILE A 126 -0.54 16.41 -15.35
CA ILE A 126 -0.83 16.30 -16.78
C ILE A 126 0.25 15.44 -17.41
N LEU A 127 -0.17 14.39 -18.10
CA LEU A 127 0.69 13.41 -18.73
C LEU A 127 0.37 13.33 -20.21
N ASP A 128 1.35 12.89 -21.02
CA ASP A 128 1.03 12.32 -22.32
C ASP A 128 0.03 11.18 -22.18
N TYR A 129 -0.86 11.04 -23.16
CA TYR A 129 -1.75 9.90 -23.21
C TYR A 129 -0.97 8.66 -23.67
N ALA A 130 -0.91 7.64 -22.82
CA ALA A 130 -0.31 6.36 -23.17
C ALA A 130 -1.34 5.45 -23.85
N GLU A 131 -0.99 4.99 -25.06
CA GLU A 131 -1.79 4.03 -25.82
C GLU A 131 -1.55 2.59 -25.32
N GLY A 132 -2.61 1.79 -25.30
CA GLY A 132 -2.55 0.36 -24.97
C GLY A 132 -3.80 -0.15 -24.25
N THR A 133 -3.86 -1.47 -24.14
CA THR A 133 -4.90 -2.20 -23.41
C THR A 133 -4.42 -2.47 -21.98
N GLN A 134 -5.28 -2.22 -20.99
CA GLN A 134 -4.95 -2.43 -19.58
C GLN A 134 -4.79 -3.94 -19.31
N LEU A 135 -3.69 -4.35 -18.69
CA LEU A 135 -3.40 -5.78 -18.47
C LEU A 135 -4.48 -6.47 -17.63
N SER A 136 -5.15 -5.75 -16.72
CA SER A 136 -6.26 -6.32 -15.92
C SER A 136 -7.49 -6.71 -16.73
N SER A 137 -7.66 -6.23 -17.97
CA SER A 137 -8.72 -6.70 -18.87
C SER A 137 -8.33 -7.97 -19.63
N ILE A 138 -7.12 -8.50 -19.42
CA ILE A 138 -6.58 -9.65 -20.15
C ILE A 138 -6.40 -10.81 -19.18
N ASN A 139 -6.93 -11.98 -19.55
CA ASN A 139 -6.65 -13.20 -18.80
C ASN A 139 -5.30 -13.79 -19.19
N ILE A 140 -4.25 -13.49 -18.42
CA ILE A 140 -2.86 -13.92 -18.68
C ILE A 140 -2.74 -15.46 -18.75
N GLN A 141 -3.65 -16.20 -18.09
CA GLN A 141 -3.64 -17.65 -18.09
C GLN A 141 -4.16 -18.27 -19.38
N LEU A 142 -4.91 -17.50 -20.18
CA LEU A 142 -5.42 -17.92 -21.50
C LEU A 142 -4.54 -17.45 -22.66
N LEU A 143 -3.46 -16.71 -22.39
CA LEU A 143 -2.52 -16.28 -23.42
C LEU A 143 -1.79 -17.49 -24.02
N ASP A 144 -1.56 -17.44 -25.33
CA ASP A 144 -0.67 -18.38 -25.98
C ASP A 144 0.78 -18.23 -25.45
N LYS A 145 1.59 -19.23 -25.74
CA LYS A 145 2.96 -19.33 -25.21
C LYS A 145 3.84 -18.16 -25.61
N GLU A 146 3.72 -17.65 -26.84
CA GLU A 146 4.59 -16.58 -27.33
C GLU A 146 4.17 -15.23 -26.76
N LYS A 147 2.87 -14.94 -26.70
CA LYS A 147 2.31 -13.76 -26.02
C LYS A 147 2.66 -13.73 -24.54
N LYS A 148 2.50 -14.85 -23.83
CA LYS A 148 2.86 -14.96 -22.41
C LYS A 148 4.36 -14.75 -22.18
N LYS A 149 5.19 -15.32 -23.05
CA LYS A 149 6.65 -15.11 -23.03
C LYS A 149 7.01 -13.64 -23.28
N GLN A 150 6.37 -12.98 -24.24
CA GLN A 150 6.63 -11.56 -24.54
C GLN A 150 6.23 -10.64 -23.37
N LEU A 151 5.08 -10.89 -22.73
CA LEU A 151 4.68 -10.21 -21.51
C LEU A 151 5.72 -10.39 -20.40
N TYR A 152 6.14 -11.63 -20.16
CA TYR A 152 7.13 -11.96 -19.13
C TYR A 152 8.49 -11.33 -19.42
N SER A 153 8.92 -11.28 -20.69
CA SER A 153 10.15 -10.59 -21.08
C SER A 153 10.06 -9.08 -20.82
N SER A 154 8.92 -8.46 -21.12
CA SER A 154 8.68 -7.03 -20.86
C SER A 154 8.70 -6.73 -19.36
N LEU A 155 7.99 -7.52 -18.55
CA LEU A 155 8.01 -7.43 -17.09
C LEU A 155 9.41 -7.63 -16.53
N ALA A 156 10.13 -8.65 -16.98
CA ALA A 156 11.49 -8.93 -16.54
C ALA A 156 12.40 -7.72 -16.77
N ARG A 157 12.36 -7.09 -17.94
CA ARG A 157 13.17 -5.90 -18.24
C ARG A 157 12.87 -4.72 -17.32
N ILE A 158 11.61 -4.52 -16.93
CA ILE A 158 11.22 -3.49 -15.97
C ILE A 158 11.84 -3.77 -14.60
N PHE A 159 11.66 -4.99 -14.06
CA PHE A 159 12.22 -5.36 -12.76
C PHE A 159 13.75 -5.33 -12.74
N LEU A 160 14.41 -5.73 -13.84
CA LEU A 160 15.87 -5.70 -13.96
C LEU A 160 16.42 -4.28 -13.89
N GLN A 161 15.74 -3.31 -14.50
CA GLN A 161 16.12 -1.91 -14.44
C GLN A 161 15.88 -1.34 -13.03
N LEU A 162 14.70 -1.54 -12.46
CA LEU A 162 14.38 -1.09 -11.09
C LEU A 162 15.33 -1.66 -10.04
N ARG A 163 15.70 -2.94 -10.14
CA ARG A 163 16.66 -3.59 -9.25
C ARG A 163 18.03 -2.91 -9.22
N ARG A 164 18.42 -2.24 -10.32
CA ARG A 164 19.72 -1.59 -10.48
C ARG A 164 19.73 -0.13 -10.00
N LEU A 165 18.56 0.45 -9.73
CA LEU A 165 18.44 1.75 -9.11
C LEU A 165 18.64 1.59 -7.59
N THR A 166 19.88 1.71 -7.14
CA THR A 166 20.26 1.53 -5.72
C THR A 166 20.41 2.84 -4.98
N PHE A 167 20.06 2.84 -3.69
CA PHE A 167 20.03 4.02 -2.84
C PHE A 167 20.69 3.74 -1.49
N PRO A 168 21.13 4.80 -0.78
CA PRO A 168 21.78 4.65 0.53
C PRO A 168 20.79 4.42 1.70
N SER A 169 19.50 4.67 1.50
CA SER A 169 18.43 4.58 2.52
C SER A 169 17.11 4.15 1.87
N PHE A 170 16.07 3.87 2.66
CA PHE A 170 14.69 3.62 2.20
C PHE A 170 13.79 4.84 2.36
N GLY A 171 12.62 4.79 1.71
CA GLY A 171 11.52 5.75 1.82
C GLY A 171 11.30 6.54 0.52
N ARG A 172 10.63 7.70 0.57
CA ARG A 172 10.21 8.41 -0.66
C ARG A 172 11.35 9.19 -1.30
N LEU A 173 11.37 9.21 -2.63
CA LEU A 173 12.22 10.14 -3.38
C LEU A 173 11.64 11.55 -3.30
N TYR A 174 12.51 12.52 -3.04
CA TYR A 174 12.19 13.94 -3.09
C TYR A 174 13.39 14.73 -3.60
N ARG A 175 13.15 15.96 -4.02
CA ARG A 175 14.21 16.91 -4.34
C ARG A 175 14.31 17.99 -3.27
N THR A 176 15.54 18.35 -2.93
CA THR A 176 15.83 19.49 -2.05
C THR A 176 15.66 20.81 -2.78
N ASP A 177 15.71 21.94 -2.05
CA ASP A 177 15.67 23.28 -2.64
C ASP A 177 16.82 23.53 -3.64
N GLY A 178 17.94 22.80 -3.49
CA GLY A 178 19.08 22.81 -4.42
C GLY A 178 18.93 21.84 -5.60
N ASP A 179 17.73 21.31 -5.85
CA ASP A 179 17.41 20.30 -6.86
C ASP A 179 18.11 18.94 -6.66
N GLU A 180 18.76 18.70 -5.52
CA GLU A 180 19.42 17.42 -5.26
C GLU A 180 18.40 16.31 -4.94
N LEU A 181 18.51 15.16 -5.60
CA LEU A 181 17.69 13.98 -5.30
C LEU A 181 18.11 13.34 -3.98
N ARG A 182 17.16 13.18 -3.07
CA ARG A 182 17.34 12.54 -1.77
C ARG A 182 16.27 11.50 -1.52
N VAL A 183 16.55 10.61 -0.56
CA VAL A 183 15.59 9.65 -0.03
C VAL A 183 15.19 10.12 1.37
N SER A 184 13.89 10.32 1.58
CA SER A 184 13.34 10.62 2.91
C SER A 184 13.17 9.32 3.68
N ASN A 185 13.21 9.35 5.01
CA ASN A 185 12.96 8.17 5.83
C ASN A 185 11.45 7.90 6.05
N ASP A 186 10.58 8.65 5.35
CA ASP A 186 9.13 8.49 5.44
C ASP A 186 8.68 7.31 4.58
N ILE A 187 8.13 6.29 5.22
CA ILE A 187 7.48 5.18 4.54
C ILE A 187 6.06 5.63 4.18
N THR A 188 5.66 5.40 2.93
CA THR A 188 4.32 5.73 2.45
C THR A 188 3.73 4.52 1.74
N THR A 189 2.75 3.91 2.40
CA THR A 189 1.95 2.80 1.87
C THR A 189 0.49 3.20 1.86
N LYS A 190 -0.34 2.41 1.16
CA LYS A 190 -1.79 2.57 1.18
C LYS A 190 -2.34 2.46 2.62
N ASP A 191 -1.78 1.55 3.41
CA ASP A 191 -2.18 1.34 4.80
C ASP A 191 -1.89 2.55 5.69
N ILE A 192 -0.69 3.12 5.58
CA ILE A 192 -0.33 4.35 6.30
C ILE A 192 -1.29 5.49 5.91
N ASN A 193 -1.62 5.62 4.62
CA ASN A 193 -2.60 6.59 4.16
C ASN A 193 -4.00 6.36 4.75
N ILE A 194 -4.48 5.11 4.79
CA ILE A 194 -5.78 4.76 5.38
C ILE A 194 -5.80 5.10 6.87
N GLN A 195 -4.76 4.70 7.61
CA GLN A 195 -4.64 5.00 9.03
C GLN A 195 -4.57 6.51 9.32
N GLU A 196 -3.93 7.31 8.44
CA GLU A 196 -3.95 8.78 8.56
C GLU A 196 -5.36 9.36 8.36
N ILE A 197 -6.12 8.85 7.39
CA ILE A 197 -7.50 9.27 7.12
C ILE A 197 -8.46 8.89 8.26
N GLU A 198 -8.18 7.77 8.92
CA GLU A 198 -8.87 7.31 10.12
C GLU A 198 -8.43 8.05 11.39
N GLY A 199 -7.42 8.90 11.32
CA GLY A 199 -6.91 9.64 12.49
C GLY A 199 -6.14 8.76 13.47
N LEU A 200 -5.59 7.61 13.03
CA LEU A 200 -4.81 6.70 13.90
C LEU A 200 -3.36 7.16 14.10
N ASP A 201 -2.97 8.27 13.47
CA ASP A 201 -1.66 8.93 13.57
C ASP A 201 -0.45 7.99 13.43
N PRO A 202 -0.30 7.29 12.29
CA PRO A 202 0.84 6.42 12.05
C PRO A 202 2.15 7.21 11.81
N ARG A 203 2.10 8.52 11.47
CA ARG A 203 3.30 9.32 11.23
C ARG A 203 4.08 9.63 12.50
N SER A 204 3.40 9.92 13.60
CA SER A 204 4.07 10.10 14.89
C SER A 204 4.89 8.87 15.28
N LEU A 205 4.43 7.65 14.94
CA LEU A 205 5.19 6.42 15.17
C LEU A 205 6.48 6.37 14.33
N GLN A 206 6.41 6.81 13.07
CA GLN A 206 7.60 6.90 12.21
C GLN A 206 8.57 7.96 12.77
N GLN A 207 8.09 9.16 13.09
CA GLN A 207 8.92 10.23 13.62
C GLN A 207 9.57 9.88 14.95
N GLN A 208 8.88 9.21 15.86
CA GLN A 208 9.49 8.74 17.12
C GLN A 208 10.59 7.70 16.91
N PHE A 209 10.50 6.92 15.83
CA PHE A 209 11.46 5.85 15.55
C PHE A 209 12.65 6.33 14.72
N TYR A 210 12.48 7.41 13.94
CA TYR A 210 13.48 7.94 13.01
C TYR A 210 14.00 9.35 13.33
N GLY A 211 13.28 10.11 14.14
CA GLY A 211 13.53 11.53 14.39
C GLY A 211 14.80 11.83 15.21
N GLU A 212 15.40 10.80 15.81
CA GLU A 212 16.60 10.91 16.67
C GLU A 212 17.74 9.98 16.23
N LEU A 213 17.66 9.37 15.05
CA LEU A 213 18.71 8.43 14.61
C LEU A 213 19.95 9.19 14.14
N GLU A 214 21.04 9.09 14.93
CA GLU A 214 22.38 9.52 14.53
C GLU A 214 22.96 8.63 13.39
N SER A 215 22.38 7.45 13.14
CA SER A 215 22.83 6.48 12.12
C SER A 215 21.85 6.33 10.96
N LEU A 216 22.37 5.95 9.79
CA LEU A 216 21.55 5.61 8.61
C LEU A 216 20.56 4.46 8.93
N PRO A 217 19.31 4.55 8.46
CA PRO A 217 18.30 3.55 8.78
C PRO A 217 18.55 2.23 8.03
N THR A 218 18.09 1.12 8.61
CA THR A 218 18.36 -0.25 8.16
C THR A 218 17.11 -0.98 7.69
N ALA A 219 17.26 -2.14 7.04
CA ALA A 219 16.13 -3.01 6.70
C ALA A 219 15.27 -3.38 7.93
N SER A 220 15.91 -3.61 9.08
CA SER A 220 15.20 -3.88 10.34
C SER A 220 14.35 -2.70 10.78
N ASN A 221 14.81 -1.46 10.56
CA ASN A 221 13.98 -0.31 10.89
C ASN A 221 12.73 -0.26 10.01
N TYR A 222 12.87 -0.46 8.70
CA TYR A 222 11.75 -0.47 7.76
C TYR A 222 10.66 -1.47 8.18
N THR A 223 11.06 -2.71 8.47
CA THR A 223 10.11 -3.76 8.89
C THR A 223 9.50 -3.49 10.25
N GLU A 224 10.27 -3.02 11.22
CA GLU A 224 9.74 -2.67 12.55
C GLU A 224 8.71 -1.54 12.44
N THR A 225 8.90 -0.57 11.54
CA THR A 225 7.87 0.44 11.26
C THR A 225 6.60 -0.18 10.71
N LEU A 226 6.70 -1.09 9.74
CA LEU A 226 5.52 -1.75 9.17
C LEU A 226 4.78 -2.61 10.20
N ILE A 227 5.51 -3.36 11.04
CA ILE A 227 4.94 -4.09 12.19
C ILE A 227 4.24 -3.12 13.15
N ARG A 228 4.87 -2.00 13.50
CA ARG A 228 4.25 -1.00 14.37
C ARG A 228 3.00 -0.39 13.76
N THR A 229 2.99 -0.15 12.45
CA THR A 229 1.80 0.30 11.72
C THR A 229 0.70 -0.76 11.80
N ALA A 230 1.01 -2.05 11.67
CA ALA A 230 0.04 -3.13 11.85
C ALA A 230 -0.58 -3.13 13.25
N TYR A 231 0.26 -3.08 14.30
CA TYR A 231 -0.21 -2.97 15.68
C TYR A 231 -0.99 -1.68 15.93
N ASN A 232 -0.60 -0.55 15.33
CA ASN A 232 -1.35 0.70 15.44
C ASN A 232 -2.76 0.57 14.88
N GLY A 233 -2.90 -0.06 13.69
CA GLY A 233 -4.17 -0.39 13.08
C GLY A 233 -5.01 -1.31 13.97
N PHE A 234 -4.40 -2.39 14.48
CA PHE A 234 -5.05 -3.29 15.42
C PHE A 234 -5.52 -2.57 16.68
N PHE A 235 -4.67 -1.82 17.39
CA PHE A 235 -5.02 -1.24 18.69
C PHE A 235 -5.98 -0.06 18.59
N LYS A 236 -5.76 0.86 17.64
CA LYS A 236 -6.52 2.11 17.55
C LYS A 236 -7.71 2.04 16.60
N GLY A 237 -7.69 1.14 15.61
CA GLY A 237 -8.80 0.98 14.67
C GLY A 237 -10.01 0.36 15.36
N THR A 238 -11.18 0.89 15.09
CA THR A 238 -12.44 0.57 15.76
C THR A 238 -13.01 -0.78 15.29
N ASP A 239 -13.28 -0.93 13.99
CA ASP A 239 -13.66 -2.18 13.30
C ASP A 239 -12.45 -2.88 12.66
N SER A 240 -11.27 -2.79 13.30
CA SER A 240 -10.04 -3.35 12.73
C SER A 240 -10.06 -4.89 12.66
N VAL A 241 -10.87 -5.53 13.51
CA VAL A 241 -10.90 -6.98 13.74
C VAL A 241 -12.34 -7.41 14.07
N ASP A 242 -12.71 -8.61 13.61
CA ASP A 242 -13.99 -9.23 13.97
C ASP A 242 -14.03 -9.48 15.50
N PRO A 243 -15.10 -9.05 16.22
CA PRO A 243 -15.23 -9.26 17.66
C PRO A 243 -15.01 -10.70 18.13
N ASP A 244 -15.38 -11.69 17.31
CA ASP A 244 -15.22 -13.11 17.65
C ASP A 244 -13.80 -13.63 17.41
N MET A 245 -12.93 -12.81 16.81
CA MET A 245 -11.58 -13.19 16.38
C MET A 245 -10.48 -12.32 17.02
N ILE A 246 -10.78 -11.51 18.03
CA ILE A 246 -9.81 -10.58 18.65
C ILE A 246 -8.60 -11.34 19.20
N ASP A 247 -8.82 -12.46 19.87
CA ASP A 247 -7.80 -13.30 20.50
C ASP A 247 -6.86 -13.94 19.49
N SER A 248 -7.42 -14.59 18.47
CA SER A 248 -6.70 -15.23 17.38
C SER A 248 -5.96 -14.20 16.53
N SER A 249 -6.54 -13.03 16.28
CA SER A 249 -5.89 -11.94 15.54
C SER A 249 -4.68 -11.38 16.29
N LEU A 250 -4.79 -11.18 17.61
CA LEU A 250 -3.64 -10.76 18.44
C LEU A 250 -2.54 -11.82 18.45
N TYR A 251 -2.92 -13.10 18.56
CA TYR A 251 -2.00 -14.23 18.46
C TYR A 251 -1.28 -14.27 17.11
N HIS A 252 -2.02 -14.12 16.01
CA HIS A 252 -1.48 -14.12 14.65
C HIS A 252 -0.55 -12.94 14.39
N LEU A 253 -0.89 -11.73 14.86
CA LEU A 253 0.00 -10.57 14.78
C LEU A 253 1.33 -10.82 15.52
N ASP A 254 1.29 -11.42 16.71
CA ASP A 254 2.51 -11.76 17.44
C ASP A 254 3.31 -12.89 16.76
N LEU A 255 2.64 -13.95 16.29
CA LEU A 255 3.27 -15.02 15.51
C LEU A 255 3.96 -14.46 14.26
N PHE A 256 3.29 -13.56 13.54
CA PHE A 256 3.82 -12.90 12.36
C PHE A 256 5.02 -12.03 12.70
N ARG A 257 4.95 -11.22 13.77
CA ARG A 257 6.06 -10.39 14.26
C ARG A 257 7.30 -11.24 14.59
N GLN A 258 7.11 -12.34 15.31
CA GLN A 258 8.21 -13.26 15.65
C GLN A 258 8.85 -13.84 14.39
N HIS A 259 8.05 -14.25 13.41
CA HIS A 259 8.55 -14.74 12.13
C HIS A 259 9.28 -13.65 11.33
N ALA A 260 8.75 -12.44 11.27
CA ALA A 260 9.36 -11.32 10.55
C ALA A 260 10.75 -10.97 11.09
N ALA A 261 10.96 -11.08 12.42
CA ALA A 261 12.28 -10.89 13.02
C ALA A 261 13.31 -11.94 12.57
N PHE A 262 12.89 -13.20 12.40
CA PHE A 262 13.74 -14.26 11.86
C PHE A 262 14.01 -14.06 10.35
N TRP A 263 12.97 -13.72 9.59
CA TRP A 263 13.05 -13.48 8.15
C TRP A 263 14.03 -12.35 7.78
N LEU A 264 14.21 -11.38 8.67
CA LEU A 264 15.09 -10.24 8.48
C LEU A 264 16.57 -10.45 8.83
N ASP A 265 16.98 -11.61 9.36
CA ASP A 265 18.34 -11.81 9.87
C ASP A 265 19.41 -11.30 8.86
N PRO A 266 20.21 -10.27 9.22
CA PRO A 266 21.21 -9.69 8.34
C PRO A 266 22.27 -10.69 7.84
N LYS A 267 22.48 -11.80 8.56
CA LYS A 267 23.37 -12.89 8.12
C LYS A 267 22.85 -13.57 6.84
N ILE A 268 21.59 -13.37 6.50
CA ILE A 268 20.89 -13.97 5.36
C ILE A 268 20.78 -12.98 4.18
N SER A 269 20.95 -11.66 4.38
CA SER A 269 20.75 -10.67 3.31
C SER A 269 21.62 -9.41 3.44
N PRO A 270 22.38 -9.02 2.38
CA PRO A 270 23.05 -7.72 2.37
C PRO A 270 22.01 -6.58 2.33
N VAL A 271 22.24 -5.53 3.12
CA VAL A 271 21.35 -4.36 3.16
C VAL A 271 21.62 -3.51 1.92
N GLN A 272 20.79 -3.69 0.89
CA GLN A 272 20.69 -2.81 -0.27
C GLN A 272 19.28 -2.24 -0.32
N PHE A 273 19.15 -1.00 -0.79
CA PHE A 273 17.87 -0.34 -0.98
C PHE A 273 17.65 -0.08 -2.47
N VAL A 274 16.45 -0.39 -2.96
CA VAL A 274 16.11 -0.30 -4.38
C VAL A 274 14.77 0.39 -4.59
N LEU A 275 14.58 1.03 -5.74
CA LEU A 275 13.30 1.64 -6.10
C LEU A 275 12.25 0.55 -6.36
N SER A 276 11.12 0.65 -5.69
CA SER A 276 9.91 -0.13 -5.94
C SER A 276 8.81 0.77 -6.49
N HIS A 277 8.02 0.24 -7.43
CA HIS A 277 6.82 0.90 -7.93
C HIS A 277 5.74 1.06 -6.83
N GLY A 278 5.72 0.17 -5.84
CA GLY A 278 4.79 0.20 -4.70
C GLY A 278 3.32 -0.11 -5.02
N ASN A 279 2.93 -0.16 -6.29
CA ASN A 279 1.58 -0.54 -6.74
C ASN A 279 1.56 -1.14 -8.17
N LEU A 280 2.51 -2.01 -8.51
CA LEU A 280 2.61 -2.58 -9.86
C LEU A 280 1.61 -3.74 -10.03
N THR A 281 0.33 -3.40 -10.12
CA THR A 281 -0.76 -4.35 -10.41
C THR A 281 -1.08 -4.36 -11.90
N PRO A 282 -1.83 -5.36 -12.41
CA PRO A 282 -2.26 -5.38 -13.81
C PRO A 282 -3.08 -4.15 -14.24
N ASP A 283 -3.69 -3.43 -13.28
CA ASP A 283 -4.41 -2.19 -13.59
C ASP A 283 -3.48 -1.04 -14.01
N ASN A 284 -2.21 -1.11 -13.62
CA ASN A 284 -1.19 -0.08 -13.84
C ASN A 284 -0.21 -0.45 -14.95
N ILE A 285 -0.53 -1.44 -15.77
CA ILE A 285 0.28 -1.88 -16.90
C ILE A 285 -0.58 -1.81 -18.16
N LEU A 286 -0.10 -1.08 -19.18
CA LEU A 286 -0.66 -1.11 -20.52
C LEU A 286 0.17 -2.02 -21.41
N VAL A 287 -0.50 -2.76 -22.29
CA VAL A 287 0.12 -3.63 -23.27
C VAL A 287 -0.41 -3.38 -24.67
N ASP A 288 0.40 -3.67 -25.68
CA ASP A 288 -0.08 -3.87 -27.04
C ASP A 288 -0.81 -5.22 -27.13
N GLU A 289 -2.08 -5.21 -27.55
CA GLU A 289 -2.92 -6.42 -27.49
C GLU A 289 -2.49 -7.52 -28.49
N GLY A 290 -1.88 -7.10 -29.61
CA GLY A 290 -1.36 -7.99 -30.63
C GLY A 290 -0.18 -8.81 -30.12
N THR A 291 0.77 -8.16 -29.46
CA THR A 291 2.09 -8.72 -29.10
C THR A 291 2.24 -9.05 -27.61
N MET A 292 1.43 -8.45 -26.74
CA MET A 292 1.62 -8.41 -25.28
C MET A 292 2.91 -7.70 -24.82
N ALA A 293 3.54 -6.89 -25.66
CA ALA A 293 4.61 -6.00 -25.21
C ALA A 293 4.04 -4.92 -24.29
N ILE A 294 4.72 -4.62 -23.18
CA ILE A 294 4.29 -3.53 -22.29
C ILE A 294 4.56 -2.19 -22.98
N THR A 295 3.53 -1.36 -23.12
CA THR A 295 3.59 -0.05 -23.76
C THR A 295 3.67 1.09 -22.75
N ALA A 296 3.22 0.89 -21.50
CA ALA A 296 3.39 1.86 -20.42
C ALA A 296 3.21 1.23 -19.02
N VAL A 297 3.92 1.80 -18.05
CA VAL A 297 3.75 1.58 -16.61
C VAL A 297 3.19 2.87 -16.00
N LEU A 298 2.02 2.75 -15.36
CA LEU A 298 1.23 3.86 -14.85
C LEU A 298 1.26 3.93 -13.32
N ASP A 299 0.87 5.08 -12.77
CA ASP A 299 0.62 5.28 -11.33
C ASP A 299 1.80 4.95 -10.41
N TRP A 300 2.85 5.78 -10.52
CA TRP A 300 4.03 5.77 -9.64
C TRP A 300 3.75 6.41 -8.27
N GLY A 301 2.48 6.67 -7.93
CA GLY A 301 2.10 7.44 -6.74
C GLY A 301 2.37 6.76 -5.40
N TRP A 302 2.65 5.45 -5.38
CA TRP A 302 3.07 4.72 -4.18
C TRP A 302 4.52 4.25 -4.25
N SER A 303 5.26 4.73 -5.24
CA SER A 303 6.67 4.40 -5.43
C SER A 303 7.50 4.89 -4.26
N ARG A 304 8.49 4.08 -3.89
CA ARG A 304 9.41 4.36 -2.79
C ARG A 304 10.61 3.43 -2.89
N VAL A 305 11.68 3.82 -2.24
CA VAL A 305 12.83 2.98 -2.03
C VAL A 305 12.55 2.01 -0.89
N VAL A 306 12.83 0.72 -1.08
CA VAL A 306 12.57 -0.34 -0.10
C VAL A 306 13.83 -1.18 0.15
N PRO A 307 13.96 -1.84 1.31
CA PRO A 307 14.99 -2.85 1.49
C PRO A 307 14.83 -3.96 0.46
N LEU A 308 15.95 -4.55 0.04
CA LEU A 308 15.99 -5.50 -1.05
C LEU A 308 15.03 -6.71 -0.90
N GLN A 309 14.76 -7.12 0.34
CA GLN A 309 13.84 -8.20 0.69
C GLN A 309 12.38 -7.91 0.28
N TYR A 310 12.01 -6.64 0.14
CA TYR A 310 10.69 -6.18 -0.30
C TYR A 310 10.58 -6.03 -1.82
N PHE A 311 11.69 -6.19 -2.55
CA PHE A 311 11.67 -6.19 -4.01
C PHE A 311 11.27 -7.58 -4.51
N THR A 312 9.97 -7.87 -4.49
CA THR A 312 9.40 -9.19 -4.78
C THR A 312 8.89 -9.32 -6.23
N PRO A 313 8.78 -10.53 -6.79
CA PRO A 313 8.09 -10.75 -8.05
C PRO A 313 6.58 -10.46 -7.91
N PRO A 314 5.86 -10.30 -9.04
CA PRO A 314 4.41 -10.11 -8.99
C PRO A 314 3.70 -11.37 -8.47
N LEU A 315 2.99 -11.25 -7.35
CA LEU A 315 2.18 -12.35 -6.81
C LEU A 315 0.91 -12.60 -7.62
N TRP A 316 0.46 -11.59 -8.36
CA TRP A 316 -0.74 -11.66 -9.21
C TRP A 316 -0.56 -12.46 -10.50
N LEU A 317 0.61 -13.04 -10.80
CA LEU A 317 0.78 -13.91 -11.97
C LEU A 317 -0.28 -15.03 -12.00
N LYS A 318 -0.68 -15.54 -10.83
CA LYS A 318 -1.73 -16.56 -10.66
C LYS A 318 -3.16 -16.02 -10.49
N HIS A 319 -3.36 -14.70 -10.52
CA HIS A 319 -4.64 -14.03 -10.22
C HIS A 319 -5.29 -14.40 -8.87
N ALA A 320 -4.51 -14.90 -7.91
CA ALA A 320 -4.97 -15.18 -6.55
C ALA A 320 -4.77 -13.94 -5.66
N ASP A 321 -5.75 -13.64 -4.82
CA ASP A 321 -5.51 -12.78 -3.66
C ASP A 321 -4.55 -13.45 -2.66
N ILE A 322 -4.01 -12.65 -1.74
CA ILE A 322 -2.97 -13.09 -0.81
C ILE A 322 -3.49 -14.09 0.19
N ALA A 323 -4.72 -13.91 0.68
CA ALA A 323 -5.33 -14.85 1.59
C ALA A 323 -5.39 -16.25 0.94
N ASN A 324 -5.82 -16.35 -0.31
CA ASN A 324 -5.85 -17.59 -1.07
C ASN A 324 -4.44 -18.12 -1.37
N LEU A 325 -3.49 -17.24 -1.71
CA LEU A 325 -2.11 -17.61 -1.93
C LEU A 325 -1.41 -18.13 -0.66
N ALA A 326 -1.84 -17.70 0.53
CA ALA A 326 -1.29 -18.12 1.82
C ALA A 326 -1.54 -19.59 2.16
N TRP A 327 -2.45 -20.28 1.46
CA TRP A 327 -2.54 -21.73 1.58
C TRP A 327 -1.29 -22.41 1.02
N LYS A 328 -0.71 -23.34 1.78
CA LYS A 328 0.54 -24.03 1.40
C LYS A 328 0.51 -24.57 -0.03
N HIS A 329 -0.54 -25.31 -0.41
CA HIS A 329 -0.68 -25.88 -1.75
C HIS A 329 -0.81 -24.80 -2.84
N ALA A 330 -1.47 -23.68 -2.54
CA ALA A 330 -1.63 -22.58 -3.47
C ALA A 330 -0.31 -21.86 -3.72
N TYR A 331 0.44 -21.58 -2.64
CA TYR A 331 1.79 -21.00 -2.69
C TYR A 331 2.75 -21.93 -3.42
N ASP A 332 2.84 -23.20 -3.06
CA ASP A 332 3.71 -24.18 -3.72
C ASP A 332 3.41 -24.28 -5.22
N GLY A 333 2.13 -24.23 -5.60
CA GLY A 333 1.70 -24.16 -7.00
C GLY A 333 2.17 -22.88 -7.71
N TYR A 334 2.01 -21.71 -7.07
CA TYR A 334 2.52 -20.44 -7.62
C TYR A 334 4.04 -20.48 -7.82
N ILE A 335 4.78 -20.98 -6.83
CA ILE A 335 6.25 -21.04 -6.87
C ILE A 335 6.73 -21.97 -7.98
N SER A 336 6.14 -23.17 -8.08
CA SER A 336 6.57 -24.20 -9.04
C SER A 336 6.14 -23.90 -10.47
N GLN A 337 4.99 -23.26 -10.68
CA GLN A 337 4.42 -23.05 -12.02
C GLN A 337 4.60 -21.60 -12.48
N ASP A 338 3.84 -20.66 -11.90
CA ASP A 338 3.75 -19.28 -12.37
C ASP A 338 5.07 -18.52 -12.21
N LEU A 339 5.61 -18.52 -10.99
CA LEU A 339 6.89 -17.90 -10.70
C LEU A 339 8.02 -18.66 -11.38
N GLY A 340 8.01 -20.01 -11.39
CA GLY A 340 9.04 -20.79 -12.06
C GLY A 340 9.21 -20.44 -13.54
N ALA A 341 8.10 -20.28 -14.25
CA ALA A 341 8.09 -19.83 -15.64
C ALA A 341 8.61 -18.39 -15.78
N PHE A 342 8.13 -17.46 -14.94
CA PHE A 342 8.57 -16.06 -15.00
C PHE A 342 10.05 -15.89 -14.63
N LEU A 343 10.51 -16.55 -13.57
CA LEU A 343 11.88 -16.50 -13.07
C LEU A 343 12.88 -17.04 -14.10
N SER A 344 12.47 -18.05 -14.88
CA SER A 344 13.27 -18.55 -16.01
C SER A 344 13.50 -17.46 -17.08
N VAL A 345 12.46 -16.67 -17.39
CA VAL A 345 12.56 -15.53 -18.32
C VAL A 345 13.42 -14.42 -17.72
N VAL A 346 13.22 -14.08 -16.45
CA VAL A 346 14.04 -13.07 -15.73
C VAL A 346 15.51 -13.44 -15.78
N ARG A 347 15.85 -14.69 -15.47
CA ARG A 347 17.24 -15.17 -15.51
C ARG A 347 17.82 -15.12 -16.92
N ALA A 348 17.05 -15.48 -17.94
CA ALA A 348 17.51 -15.42 -19.33
C ALA A 348 17.76 -13.99 -19.80
N GLU A 349 16.82 -13.07 -19.55
CA GLU A 349 16.97 -11.65 -19.89
C GLU A 349 18.11 -10.99 -19.11
N GLU A 350 18.28 -11.30 -17.83
CA GLU A 350 19.36 -10.74 -17.02
C GLU A 350 20.74 -11.18 -17.51
N ARG A 351 20.90 -12.47 -17.84
CA ARG A 351 22.15 -12.98 -18.42
C ARG A 351 22.42 -12.38 -19.79
N ARG A 352 21.38 -12.19 -20.60
CA ARG A 352 21.50 -11.58 -21.93
C ARG A 352 21.97 -10.13 -21.85
N LEU A 353 21.31 -9.33 -21.01
CA LEU A 353 21.54 -7.88 -20.90
C LEU A 353 22.76 -7.51 -20.05
N HIS A 354 23.02 -8.25 -18.97
CA HIS A 354 23.95 -7.82 -17.92
C HIS A 354 25.01 -8.86 -17.57
N LYS A 355 25.02 -10.03 -18.23
CA LYS A 355 25.93 -11.15 -17.90
C LYS A 355 25.89 -11.53 -16.40
N SER A 356 24.72 -11.36 -15.80
CA SER A 356 24.46 -11.50 -14.37
C SER A 356 23.21 -12.36 -14.15
N SER A 357 23.01 -12.86 -12.94
CA SER A 357 21.74 -13.42 -12.46
C SER A 357 21.35 -12.87 -11.09
N MET A 358 21.80 -11.66 -10.74
CA MET A 358 21.59 -11.05 -9.42
C MET A 358 20.12 -11.04 -8.97
N LEU A 359 19.19 -10.54 -9.80
CA LEU A 359 17.77 -10.51 -9.44
C LEU A 359 17.20 -11.92 -9.39
N ALA A 360 17.50 -12.72 -10.41
CA ALA A 360 16.97 -14.08 -10.50
C ALA A 360 17.41 -14.94 -9.30
N ASP A 361 18.67 -14.83 -8.87
CA ASP A 361 19.22 -15.61 -7.76
C ASP A 361 18.73 -15.07 -6.41
N GLN A 362 18.49 -13.77 -6.30
CA GLN A 362 17.82 -13.19 -5.14
C GLN A 362 16.41 -13.75 -4.98
N TRP A 363 15.59 -13.74 -6.03
CA TRP A 363 14.25 -14.31 -5.99
C TRP A 363 14.27 -15.82 -5.80
N GLU A 364 15.24 -16.54 -6.39
CA GLU A 364 15.43 -17.96 -6.16
C GLU A 364 15.65 -18.28 -4.68
N ARG A 365 16.44 -17.48 -3.95
CA ARG A 365 16.65 -17.64 -2.51
C ARG A 365 15.41 -17.22 -1.70
N THR A 366 14.76 -16.11 -2.08
CA THR A 366 13.66 -15.50 -1.31
C THR A 366 12.35 -16.31 -1.40
N LYS A 367 12.19 -17.13 -2.44
CA LYS A 367 10.96 -17.93 -2.65
C LYS A 367 10.75 -19.03 -1.60
N HIS A 368 11.82 -19.42 -0.90
CA HIS A 368 11.76 -20.40 0.17
C HIS A 368 11.11 -19.79 1.41
N ASP A 369 10.52 -20.65 2.24
CA ASP A 369 9.98 -20.28 3.54
C ASP A 369 8.94 -19.14 3.54
N GLY A 370 8.30 -18.90 2.40
CA GLY A 370 7.20 -17.94 2.27
C GLY A 370 7.69 -16.51 2.13
N GLY A 371 8.96 -16.26 1.83
CA GLY A 371 9.55 -14.92 1.88
C GLY A 371 8.77 -13.85 1.11
N PHE A 372 8.16 -14.19 -0.03
CA PHE A 372 7.31 -13.24 -0.77
C PHE A 372 5.96 -12.95 -0.10
N LEU A 373 5.35 -13.93 0.59
CA LEU A 373 4.13 -13.71 1.38
C LEU A 373 4.43 -12.79 2.56
N ILE A 374 5.56 -13.02 3.25
CA ILE A 374 5.97 -12.22 4.39
C ILE A 374 6.23 -10.77 3.98
N ALA A 375 7.02 -10.56 2.93
CA ALA A 375 7.27 -9.22 2.38
C ALA A 375 5.96 -8.52 2.01
N HIS A 376 5.03 -9.22 1.35
CA HIS A 376 3.75 -8.65 0.95
C HIS A 376 2.87 -8.25 2.14
N ALA A 377 2.69 -9.17 3.10
CA ALA A 377 1.86 -8.94 4.28
C ALA A 377 2.45 -7.87 5.22
N LEU A 378 3.78 -7.68 5.22
CA LEU A 378 4.40 -6.53 5.87
C LEU A 378 3.96 -5.21 5.27
N GLU A 379 3.72 -5.13 3.95
CA GLU A 379 3.26 -3.90 3.30
C GLU A 379 1.73 -3.72 3.31
N HIS A 380 0.99 -4.78 3.68
CA HIS A 380 -0.47 -4.85 3.73
C HIS A 380 -0.90 -5.57 5.01
N TRP A 381 -1.03 -4.84 6.12
CA TRP A 381 -1.10 -5.44 7.45
C TRP A 381 -2.32 -6.37 7.66
N ARG A 382 -3.41 -6.13 6.93
CA ARG A 382 -4.60 -7.00 6.96
C ARG A 382 -4.35 -8.39 6.41
N ASP A 383 -3.33 -8.55 5.56
CA ASP A 383 -2.92 -9.87 5.05
C ASP A 383 -2.06 -10.64 6.07
N MET A 384 -1.54 -9.98 7.12
CA MET A 384 -0.73 -10.66 8.16
C MET A 384 -1.52 -11.74 8.86
N ASP A 385 -2.79 -11.50 9.18
CA ASP A 385 -3.64 -12.49 9.83
C ASP A 385 -3.83 -13.71 8.94
N ALA A 386 -4.21 -13.53 7.68
CA ALA A 386 -4.38 -14.64 6.74
C ALA A 386 -3.08 -15.43 6.51
N VAL A 387 -1.93 -14.74 6.41
CA VAL A 387 -0.62 -15.38 6.27
C VAL A 387 -0.23 -16.13 7.54
N ALA A 388 -0.46 -15.57 8.72
CA ALA A 388 -0.19 -16.24 9.99
C ALA A 388 -1.10 -17.46 10.18
N PHE A 389 -2.41 -17.28 9.98
CA PHE A 389 -3.43 -18.30 10.12
C PHE A 389 -3.19 -19.49 9.20
N ARG A 390 -2.91 -19.24 7.90
CA ARG A 390 -2.82 -20.29 6.88
C ARG A 390 -1.38 -20.79 6.68
N TYR A 391 -0.42 -19.89 6.54
CA TYR A 391 0.95 -20.25 6.17
C TYR A 391 1.81 -20.56 7.39
N LEU A 392 1.88 -19.66 8.37
CA LEU A 392 2.78 -19.83 9.53
C LEU A 392 2.33 -20.96 10.45
N ASN A 393 1.02 -21.10 10.70
CA ASN A 393 0.50 -22.24 11.45
C ASN A 393 0.82 -23.60 10.80
N ALA A 394 0.60 -23.70 9.49
CA ALA A 394 0.94 -24.91 8.74
C ALA A 394 2.46 -25.20 8.80
N ARG A 395 3.29 -24.16 8.70
CA ARG A 395 4.74 -24.26 8.73
C ARG A 395 5.28 -24.74 10.07
N TYR A 396 4.85 -24.13 11.17
CA TYR A 396 5.45 -24.36 12.49
C TYR A 396 4.75 -25.44 13.31
N TYR A 397 3.44 -25.61 13.12
CA TYR A 397 2.62 -26.49 13.95
C TYR A 397 1.92 -27.59 13.13
N GLY A 398 2.20 -27.68 11.83
CA GLY A 398 1.57 -28.66 10.93
C GLY A 398 0.11 -28.37 10.59
N GLY A 399 -0.45 -27.23 11.04
CA GLY A 399 -1.82 -26.81 10.75
C GLY A 399 -2.44 -26.00 11.88
N THR A 400 -3.77 -25.99 11.93
CA THR A 400 -4.57 -25.22 12.90
C THR A 400 -5.34 -26.13 13.87
N SER A 401 -5.07 -27.43 13.90
CA SER A 401 -5.81 -28.40 14.72
C SER A 401 -5.68 -28.16 16.23
N ASP A 402 -4.57 -27.58 16.68
CA ASP A 402 -4.29 -27.23 18.08
C ASP A 402 -4.34 -25.71 18.35
N LEU A 403 -4.87 -24.92 17.40
CA LEU A 403 -4.80 -23.46 17.41
C LEU A 403 -5.42 -22.86 18.67
N ASP A 404 -6.63 -23.30 19.05
CA ASP A 404 -7.34 -22.79 20.23
C ASP A 404 -6.51 -22.98 21.50
N GLY A 405 -5.84 -24.13 21.64
CA GLY A 405 -4.96 -24.41 22.77
C GLY A 405 -3.69 -23.54 22.77
N ARG A 406 -3.18 -23.19 21.59
CA ARG A 406 -2.04 -22.25 21.46
C ARG A 406 -2.45 -20.81 21.77
N VAL A 407 -3.61 -20.36 21.28
CA VAL A 407 -4.16 -19.03 21.60
C VAL A 407 -4.41 -18.91 23.11
N ALA A 408 -5.04 -19.92 23.73
CA ALA A 408 -5.28 -19.93 25.17
C ALA A 408 -3.98 -19.82 25.99
N ARG A 409 -2.93 -20.59 25.64
CA ARG A 409 -1.60 -20.49 26.29
C ARG A 409 -0.96 -19.12 26.06
N PHE A 410 -1.04 -18.60 24.85
CA PHE A 410 -0.53 -17.27 24.51
C PHE A 410 -1.17 -16.19 25.39
N LEU A 411 -2.49 -16.23 25.61
CA LEU A 411 -3.15 -15.26 26.49
C LEU A 411 -2.75 -15.44 27.96
N GLN A 412 -2.54 -16.67 28.42
CA GLN A 412 -2.11 -16.97 29.80
C GLN A 412 -0.67 -16.56 30.10
N ASP A 413 0.20 -16.59 29.09
CA ASP A 413 1.64 -16.28 29.24
C ASP A 413 1.92 -14.81 29.60
N ASP A 414 1.02 -13.88 29.27
CA ASP A 414 1.15 -12.45 29.59
C ASP A 414 -0.23 -11.84 29.92
N PRO A 415 -0.51 -11.50 31.21
CA PRO A 415 -1.77 -10.91 31.63
C PRO A 415 -2.15 -9.62 30.89
N LEU A 416 -1.18 -8.88 30.34
CA LEU A 416 -1.45 -7.68 29.56
C LEU A 416 -2.23 -8.00 28.28
N ARG A 417 -2.08 -9.20 27.73
CA ARG A 417 -2.84 -9.65 26.55
C ARG A 417 -4.33 -9.72 26.87
N GLY A 418 -4.71 -10.23 28.05
CA GLY A 418 -6.10 -10.24 28.49
C GLY A 418 -6.71 -8.83 28.60
N LEU A 419 -5.93 -7.84 29.06
CA LEU A 419 -6.36 -6.44 29.10
C LEU A 419 -6.56 -5.86 27.68
N VAL A 420 -5.72 -6.26 26.72
CA VAL A 420 -5.87 -5.86 25.32
C VAL A 420 -7.17 -6.43 24.73
N ILE A 421 -7.49 -7.71 25.01
CA ILE A 421 -8.73 -8.34 24.54
C ILE A 421 -9.94 -7.60 25.11
N ASP A 422 -9.99 -7.39 26.43
CA ASP A 422 -11.09 -6.67 27.09
C ASP A 422 -11.23 -5.23 26.57
N MET A 423 -10.12 -4.52 26.33
CA MET A 423 -10.15 -3.20 25.68
C MET A 423 -10.84 -3.27 24.31
N LYS A 424 -10.49 -4.26 23.48
CA LYS A 424 -11.03 -4.44 22.13
C LYS A 424 -12.49 -4.86 22.13
N GLU A 425 -12.89 -5.77 23.02
CA GLU A 425 -14.29 -6.15 23.18
C GLU A 425 -15.16 -4.95 23.58
N ARG A 426 -14.65 -4.07 24.46
CA ARG A 426 -15.37 -2.85 24.84
C ARG A 426 -15.51 -1.87 23.69
N GLN A 427 -14.48 -1.73 22.86
CA GLN A 427 -14.56 -0.91 21.64
C GLN A 427 -15.67 -1.44 20.72
N ALA A 428 -15.64 -2.74 20.40
CA ALA A 428 -16.65 -3.38 19.56
C ALA A 428 -18.09 -3.25 20.12
N ARG A 429 -18.27 -3.43 21.43
CA ARG A 429 -19.59 -3.27 22.09
C ARG A 429 -20.08 -1.81 22.10
N GLY A 430 -19.18 -0.86 22.31
CA GLY A 430 -19.50 0.57 22.29
C GLY A 430 -20.03 1.01 20.91
N GLU A 431 -19.50 0.43 19.85
CA GLU A 431 -19.95 0.69 18.48
C GLU A 431 -21.26 0.02 18.14
N ALA A 432 -21.47 -1.24 18.54
CA ALA A 432 -22.76 -1.90 18.39
C ALA A 432 -23.89 -1.08 19.04
N ALA A 433 -23.64 -0.52 20.23
CA ALA A 433 -24.59 0.36 20.92
C ALA A 433 -24.84 1.67 20.13
N TYR A 434 -23.79 2.30 19.61
CA TYR A 434 -23.91 3.52 18.80
C TYR A 434 -24.63 3.26 17.46
N GLU A 435 -24.42 2.11 16.84
CA GLU A 435 -25.04 1.74 15.56
C GLU A 435 -26.52 1.41 15.71
N VAL A 436 -26.92 0.77 16.81
CA VAL A 436 -28.34 0.59 17.19
C VAL A 436 -29.02 1.94 17.46
N GLU A 437 -28.34 2.88 18.13
CA GLU A 437 -28.86 4.24 18.36
C GLU A 437 -28.97 5.05 17.05
N ARG A 438 -28.05 4.81 16.10
CA ARG A 438 -28.08 5.43 14.76
C ARG A 438 -29.23 4.89 13.91
N GLN A 439 -29.45 3.58 13.90
CA GLN A 439 -30.53 2.94 13.12
C GLN A 439 -31.93 3.26 13.66
N THR A 440 -32.05 3.50 14.96
CA THR A 440 -33.30 3.98 15.57
C THR A 440 -33.56 5.47 15.30
N ARG A 441 -32.58 6.21 14.75
CA ARG A 441 -32.69 7.59 14.29
C ARG A 441 -32.57 7.69 12.76
N ALA A 442 -33.64 7.38 12.03
CA ALA A 442 -33.83 7.80 10.63
C ALA A 442 -34.99 8.83 10.53
N PRO A 443 -35.02 9.71 9.52
CA PRO A 443 -35.38 11.12 9.71
C PRO A 443 -36.86 11.42 9.51
N ASP A 444 -37.49 12.06 10.49
CA ASP A 444 -38.70 12.83 10.23
C ASP A 444 -38.31 14.27 9.86
N GLY A 445 -38.86 14.75 8.76
CA GLY A 445 -38.49 16.01 8.15
C GLY A 445 -39.11 17.19 8.89
N SER A 446 -38.30 18.07 9.48
CA SER A 446 -38.44 19.54 9.35
C SER A 446 -37.51 20.30 10.31
N ARG A 447 -36.67 21.16 9.70
CA ARG A 447 -36.35 22.54 10.08
C ARG A 447 -36.22 22.91 11.58
N ILE A 448 -34.99 23.25 12.00
CA ILE A 448 -34.47 24.62 12.31
C ILE A 448 -33.28 24.53 13.28
N ALA A 449 -32.23 25.29 12.96
CA ALA A 449 -31.03 25.43 13.74
C ALA A 449 -31.29 25.89 15.18
N SER A 450 -30.66 25.22 16.14
CA SER A 450 -30.08 25.89 17.31
C SER A 450 -28.89 25.10 17.84
N ARG A 451 -27.78 25.81 18.00
CA ARG A 451 -26.61 25.40 18.80
C ARG A 451 -27.10 24.96 20.17
N LEU A 452 -26.59 23.83 20.67
CA LEU A 452 -26.14 23.60 22.04
C LEU A 452 -25.62 22.16 22.15
N TRP A 453 -24.35 22.02 22.53
CA TRP A 453 -23.73 20.77 22.98
C TRP A 453 -24.58 20.11 24.08
N PRO A 454 -24.69 18.76 24.09
CA PRO A 454 -24.28 18.00 25.28
C PRO A 454 -23.68 16.63 24.90
N GLY A 455 -22.86 15.92 25.68
CA GLY A 455 -22.29 16.10 27.01
C GLY A 455 -21.14 15.08 27.16
N THR A 456 -20.06 15.52 27.79
CA THR A 456 -18.69 14.98 27.71
C THR A 456 -18.29 13.94 28.78
N SER A 457 -19.23 13.30 29.49
CA SER A 457 -18.84 12.54 30.70
C SER A 457 -18.50 11.06 30.50
N ALA A 458 -19.06 10.36 29.51
CA ALA A 458 -18.76 8.92 29.31
C ALA A 458 -17.51 8.68 28.44
N LEU A 459 -17.18 9.63 27.55
CA LEU A 459 -16.00 9.57 26.69
C LEU A 459 -14.70 9.95 27.42
N GLN A 460 -14.75 10.77 28.47
CA GLN A 460 -13.53 11.22 29.16
C GLN A 460 -12.79 10.09 29.91
N GLY A 461 -13.50 9.07 30.43
CA GLY A 461 -12.86 7.93 31.11
C GLY A 461 -12.12 6.99 30.14
N SER A 462 -12.71 6.70 28.98
CA SER A 462 -12.10 5.87 27.93
C SER A 462 -11.05 6.63 27.11
N MET A 463 -11.23 7.95 26.94
CA MET A 463 -10.32 8.80 26.17
C MET A 463 -9.06 9.19 26.98
N MET A 464 -9.11 9.21 28.32
CA MET A 464 -7.89 9.35 29.14
C MET A 464 -6.94 8.15 29.01
N LEU A 465 -7.46 6.94 28.79
CA LEU A 465 -6.66 5.73 28.51
C LEU A 465 -6.08 5.71 27.09
N LEU A 466 -6.75 6.37 26.14
CA LEU A 466 -6.34 6.44 24.72
C LEU A 466 -5.39 7.61 24.41
N THR A 467 -5.33 8.64 25.27
CA THR A 467 -4.52 9.85 25.07
C THR A 467 -3.30 9.96 25.98
N THR A 468 -3.24 9.18 27.06
CA THR A 468 -2.06 9.09 27.92
C THR A 468 -1.22 7.87 27.53
N GLY A 469 0.09 7.93 27.76
CA GLY A 469 1.07 6.90 27.40
C GLY A 469 0.88 5.50 28.02
N VAL A 470 -0.33 5.13 28.44
CA VAL A 470 -0.70 3.80 28.98
C VAL A 470 -0.82 2.76 27.86
N GLY A 471 -1.40 3.08 26.70
CA GLY A 471 -1.37 2.20 25.53
C GLY A 471 0.06 1.98 25.01
N TYR A 472 0.88 3.03 25.03
CA TYR A 472 2.31 2.96 24.73
C TYR A 472 3.12 2.26 25.85
N GLY A 473 2.69 2.35 27.12
CA GLY A 473 3.31 1.67 28.27
C GLY A 473 3.04 0.17 28.27
N LEU A 474 1.81 -0.25 28.01
CA LEU A 474 1.40 -1.65 27.80
C LEU A 474 2.09 -2.23 26.56
N TRP A 475 2.20 -1.44 25.48
CA TRP A 475 2.97 -1.76 24.28
C TRP A 475 4.47 -1.94 24.54
N ARG A 476 5.12 -1.03 25.30
CA ARG A 476 6.53 -1.19 25.70
C ARG A 476 6.75 -2.39 26.61
N LEU A 477 5.80 -2.70 27.49
CA LEU A 477 5.85 -3.87 28.36
C LEU A 477 5.66 -5.18 27.58
N ALA A 478 4.76 -5.22 26.60
CA ALA A 478 4.58 -6.35 25.69
C ALA A 478 5.79 -6.55 24.75
N LEU A 479 6.41 -5.46 24.27
CA LEU A 479 7.68 -5.51 23.52
C LEU A 479 8.88 -5.91 24.41
N ALA A 480 8.88 -5.52 25.69
CA ALA A 480 9.92 -5.88 26.64
C ALA A 480 9.80 -7.33 27.15
N SER A 481 8.58 -7.87 27.31
CA SER A 481 8.34 -9.27 27.66
C SER A 481 8.72 -10.23 26.52
N ALA A 482 8.73 -9.75 25.27
CA ALA A 482 9.16 -10.44 24.06
C ALA A 482 10.70 -10.54 23.88
N ARG A 483 11.52 -10.17 24.87
CA ARG A 483 12.99 -10.36 24.84
C ARG A 483 13.45 -11.82 25.04
N ARG A 484 12.52 -12.76 25.19
CA ARG A 484 12.87 -14.19 25.15
C ARG A 484 13.08 -14.59 23.69
N PRO A 485 14.14 -15.37 23.38
CA PRO A 485 14.29 -15.93 22.05
C PRO A 485 13.03 -16.72 21.68
N PRO A 486 12.70 -16.81 20.37
CA PRO A 486 11.51 -17.50 19.91
C PRO A 486 11.43 -18.89 20.56
N ARG A 487 10.28 -19.21 21.18
CA ARG A 487 9.89 -20.60 21.42
C ARG A 487 9.22 -21.15 20.15
N ILE A 488 9.89 -20.94 19.01
CA ILE A 488 9.56 -21.56 17.73
C ILE A 488 10.35 -22.85 17.65
#